data_AF-A0A942DW88-F1
#
_entry.id   AF-A0A942DW88-F1
#
_cell.length_a   1.000
_cell.length_b   1.000
_cell.length_c   1.000
_cell.angle_alpha   90.00
_cell.angle_beta   90.00
_cell.angle_gamma   90.00
#
_symmetry.space_group_name_H-M   'P 1'
#
loop_
_entity.id
_entity.type
_entity.pdbx_description
1 polymer ?
#
loop_
_entity_poly.entity_id
_entity_poly.type
_entity_poly.pdbx_seq_one_letter_code
_entity_poly.pdbx_strand_id
1 'polypeptide(L)'
;MTTTDKVLERYRRALIAEARAALTEIIERWGPLQRIVIAGTGGRNFLNLKFLDLSMQPIKSILNPSFITHGNATGADKLLGFWARSNSVGERALPITKADWERFRKAAGPRRNQAILDSQPRPHAVVAMPGGSGTADMVCRSRQQGFPVIDTEEIWNGCLD
;
A
#
# COMPACT_ATOMS: atom_id res chain seq x y z
N MET A 1 -8.84 28.78 -8.37
CA MET A 1 -8.19 27.54 -7.92
C MET A 1 -7.15 27.90 -6.88
N THR A 2 -7.31 27.41 -5.64
CA THR A 2 -6.43 27.72 -4.51
C THR A 2 -5.05 27.04 -4.67
N THR A 3 -4.05 27.45 -3.89
CA THR A 3 -2.75 26.76 -3.82
C THR A 3 -2.93 25.29 -3.44
N THR A 4 -3.84 25.01 -2.49
CA THR A 4 -4.21 23.65 -2.09
C THR A 4 -4.81 22.85 -3.24
N ASP A 5 -5.71 23.43 -4.03
CA ASP A 5 -6.30 22.75 -5.19
C ASP A 5 -5.24 22.38 -6.24
N LYS A 6 -4.25 23.27 -6.45
CA LYS A 6 -3.13 23.00 -7.37
C LYS A 6 -2.27 21.81 -6.90
N VAL A 7 -1.96 21.74 -5.61
CA VAL A 7 -1.20 20.63 -5.02
C VAL A 7 -1.99 19.32 -5.14
N LEU A 8 -3.28 19.33 -4.82
CA LEU A 8 -4.13 18.15 -4.93
C LEU A 8 -4.22 17.64 -6.38
N GLU A 9 -4.30 18.55 -7.35
CA GLU A 9 -4.32 18.18 -8.77
C GLU A 9 -2.97 17.63 -9.25
N ARG A 10 -1.85 18.17 -8.79
CA ARG A 10 -0.52 17.59 -9.05
C ARG A 10 -0.41 16.19 -8.44
N TYR A 11 -0.82 16.05 -7.18
CA TYR A 11 -0.81 14.78 -6.46
C TYR A 11 -1.64 13.71 -7.15
N ARG A 12 -2.86 14.06 -7.58
CA ARG A 12 -3.74 13.15 -8.32
C ARG A 12 -3.10 12.68 -9.64
N ARG A 13 -2.51 13.61 -10.40
CA ARG A 13 -1.83 13.27 -11.66
C ARG A 13 -0.61 12.37 -11.43
N ALA A 14 0.18 12.65 -10.40
CA ALA A 14 1.33 11.82 -10.05
C ALA A 14 0.90 10.41 -9.62
N LEU A 15 -0.14 10.27 -8.78
CA LEU A 15 -0.70 8.96 -8.43
C LEU A 15 -1.20 8.16 -9.64
N ILE A 16 -1.83 8.82 -10.61
CA ILE A 16 -2.27 8.17 -11.85
C ILE A 16 -1.06 7.68 -12.66
N ALA A 17 -0.01 8.49 -12.77
CA ALA A 17 1.22 8.12 -13.47
C ALA A 17 1.89 6.89 -12.80
N GLU A 18 2.06 6.93 -11.48
CA GLU A 18 2.64 5.82 -10.70
C GLU A 18 1.81 4.54 -10.79
N ALA A 19 0.47 4.65 -10.70
CA ALA A 19 -0.40 3.49 -10.85
C ALA A 19 -0.33 2.89 -12.26
N ARG A 20 -0.16 3.72 -13.31
CA ARG A 20 0.01 3.25 -14.70
C ARG A 20 1.37 2.58 -14.91
N ALA A 21 2.43 3.14 -14.32
CA ALA A 21 3.75 2.53 -14.34
C ALA A 21 3.72 1.16 -13.65
N ALA A 22 3.13 1.09 -12.45
CA ALA A 22 2.94 -0.17 -11.74
C ALA A 22 2.12 -1.19 -12.54
N LEU A 23 1.03 -0.79 -13.20
CA LEU A 23 0.25 -1.68 -14.06
C LEU A 23 1.09 -2.23 -15.23
N THR A 24 1.91 -1.37 -15.84
CA THR A 24 2.79 -1.75 -16.95
C THR A 24 3.79 -2.81 -16.49
N GLU A 25 4.49 -2.58 -15.36
CA GLU A 25 5.42 -3.56 -14.79
C GLU A 25 4.74 -4.89 -14.42
N ILE A 26 3.51 -4.83 -13.90
CA ILE A 26 2.72 -6.05 -13.59
C ILE A 26 2.46 -6.84 -14.87
N ILE A 27 2.00 -6.18 -15.94
CA ILE A 27 1.67 -6.82 -17.21
C ILE A 27 2.93 -7.38 -17.88
N GLU A 28 4.04 -6.65 -17.86
CA GLU A 28 5.31 -7.12 -18.43
C GLU A 28 5.83 -8.35 -17.70
N ARG A 29 5.68 -8.40 -16.37
CA ARG A 29 6.18 -9.52 -15.57
C ARG A 29 5.27 -10.75 -15.58
N TRP A 30 3.95 -10.56 -15.58
CA TRP A 30 2.99 -11.64 -15.33
C TRP A 30 1.96 -11.83 -16.46
N GLY A 31 1.99 -10.99 -17.49
CA GLY A 31 0.95 -10.92 -18.52
C GLY A 31 -0.34 -10.23 -18.03
N PRO A 32 -1.38 -10.17 -18.88
CA PRO A 32 -2.68 -9.63 -18.49
C PRO A 32 -3.33 -10.52 -17.42
N LEU A 33 -3.48 -9.99 -16.20
CA LEU A 33 -4.05 -10.71 -15.07
C LEU A 33 -5.55 -10.45 -14.92
N GLN A 34 -6.32 -11.52 -14.69
CA GLN A 34 -7.75 -11.43 -14.34
C GLN A 34 -7.99 -10.81 -12.96
N ARG A 35 -6.99 -10.86 -12.08
CA ARG A 35 -7.09 -10.41 -10.68
C ARG A 35 -5.78 -9.77 -10.24
N ILE A 36 -5.81 -8.47 -10.00
CA ILE A 36 -4.71 -7.78 -9.35
C ILE A 36 -4.92 -7.84 -7.84
N VAL A 37 -3.83 -8.15 -7.13
CA VAL A 37 -3.73 -8.15 -5.67
C VAL A 37 -2.66 -7.14 -5.28
N ILE A 38 -2.93 -6.33 -4.27
CA ILE A 38 -1.96 -5.38 -3.72
C ILE A 38 -1.68 -5.67 -2.24
N ALA A 39 -0.49 -5.33 -1.78
CA ALA A 39 -0.18 -5.25 -0.35
C ALA A 39 -0.33 -3.80 0.13
N GLY A 40 -0.94 -3.61 1.29
CA GLY A 40 -1.09 -2.31 1.94
C GLY A 40 -0.28 -2.23 3.23
N THR A 41 0.38 -1.09 3.46
CA THR A 41 1.15 -0.81 4.69
C THR A 41 1.03 0.66 5.07
N GLY A 42 1.28 0.98 6.34
CA GLY A 42 1.47 2.37 6.78
C GLY A 42 1.66 2.51 8.28
N GLY A 43 1.70 3.76 8.75
CA GLY A 43 1.99 4.10 10.13
C GLY A 43 0.91 3.68 11.12
N ARG A 44 1.33 3.28 12.32
CA ARG A 44 0.42 2.89 13.42
C ARG A 44 -0.45 4.02 13.96
N ASN A 45 -0.03 5.26 13.71
CA ASN A 45 -0.71 6.50 14.10
C ASN A 45 -1.36 7.20 12.89
N PHE A 46 -1.33 6.59 11.71
CA PHE A 46 -1.97 7.15 10.53
C PHE A 46 -3.50 6.99 10.67
N LEU A 47 -4.21 8.11 10.85
CA LEU A 47 -5.66 8.15 11.07
C LEU A 47 -6.40 8.98 9.99
N ASN A 48 -5.71 9.40 8.94
CA ASN A 48 -6.27 10.28 7.92
C ASN A 48 -7.02 9.49 6.84
N LEU A 49 -8.28 9.13 7.15
CA LEU A 49 -9.15 8.40 6.22
C LEU A 49 -9.37 9.15 4.90
N LYS A 50 -9.47 10.48 4.93
CA LYS A 50 -9.65 11.30 3.73
C LYS A 50 -8.44 11.21 2.80
N PHE A 51 -7.23 11.30 3.34
CA PHE A 51 -6.01 11.13 2.55
C PHE A 51 -5.90 9.73 1.96
N LEU A 52 -6.25 8.70 2.74
CA LEU A 52 -6.27 7.33 2.25
C LEU A 52 -7.24 7.17 1.08
N ASP A 53 -8.48 7.65 1.21
CA ASP A 53 -9.48 7.51 0.16
C ASP A 53 -9.11 8.31 -1.10
N LEU A 54 -8.63 9.54 -0.93
CA LEU A 54 -8.09 10.36 -2.02
C LEU A 54 -6.96 9.67 -2.78
N SER A 55 -6.08 8.96 -2.06
CA SER A 55 -4.94 8.25 -2.66
C SER A 55 -5.38 6.95 -3.34
N MET A 56 -6.27 6.20 -2.70
CA MET A 56 -6.73 4.91 -3.20
C MET A 56 -7.70 5.03 -4.39
N GLN A 57 -8.41 6.15 -4.57
CA GLN A 57 -9.33 6.34 -5.70
C GLN A 57 -8.65 6.20 -7.07
N PRO A 58 -7.58 6.94 -7.42
CA PRO A 58 -6.88 6.76 -8.70
C PRO A 58 -6.21 5.38 -8.80
N ILE A 59 -5.64 4.88 -7.71
CA ILE A 59 -5.01 3.54 -7.67
C ILE A 59 -6.04 2.45 -8.01
N LYS A 60 -7.24 2.50 -7.40
CA LYS A 60 -8.34 1.58 -7.69
C LYS A 60 -8.80 1.69 -9.14
N SER A 61 -8.90 2.91 -9.67
CA SER A 61 -9.32 3.13 -11.06
C SER A 61 -8.37 2.50 -12.09
N ILE A 62 -7.07 2.54 -11.81
CA ILE A 62 -6.04 2.02 -12.74
C ILE A 62 -5.74 0.53 -12.50
N LEU A 63 -5.48 0.14 -11.26
CA LEU A 63 -5.09 -1.24 -10.92
C LEU A 63 -6.27 -2.17 -10.73
N ASN A 64 -7.48 -1.65 -10.49
CA ASN A 64 -8.69 -2.41 -10.19
C ASN A 64 -8.43 -3.63 -9.27
N PRO A 65 -7.87 -3.42 -8.07
CA PRO A 65 -7.46 -4.52 -7.21
C PRO A 65 -8.67 -5.32 -6.76
N SER A 66 -8.62 -6.63 -6.97
CA SER A 66 -9.60 -7.59 -6.45
C SER A 66 -9.38 -7.91 -4.98
N PHE A 67 -8.17 -7.66 -4.47
CA PHE A 67 -7.78 -8.08 -3.13
C PHE A 67 -6.67 -7.18 -2.54
N ILE A 68 -6.73 -6.92 -1.24
CA ILE A 68 -5.68 -6.25 -0.45
C ILE A 68 -5.18 -7.17 0.67
N THR A 69 -3.87 -7.33 0.79
CA THR A 69 -3.25 -7.97 1.95
C THR A 69 -2.58 -6.92 2.84
N HIS A 70 -2.79 -6.96 4.16
CA HIS A 70 -2.25 -5.97 5.12
C HIS A 70 -1.89 -6.64 6.47
N GLY A 71 -1.18 -5.94 7.36
CA GLY A 71 -0.69 -6.50 8.62
C GLY A 71 -1.63 -6.39 9.82
N ASN A 72 -2.81 -5.80 9.65
CA ASN A 72 -3.80 -5.62 10.71
C ASN A 72 -3.28 -4.87 11.95
N ALA A 73 -2.20 -4.10 11.83
CA ALA A 73 -1.75 -3.17 12.88
C ALA A 73 -2.76 -2.02 13.06
N THR A 74 -2.64 -1.24 14.13
CA THR A 74 -3.41 0.00 14.29
C THR A 74 -3.08 1.01 13.18
N GLY A 75 -3.91 2.04 13.00
CA GLY A 75 -3.66 3.09 12.00
C GLY A 75 -3.93 2.62 10.58
N ALA A 76 -2.95 2.82 9.68
CA ALA A 76 -3.11 2.59 8.24
C ALA A 76 -3.62 1.19 7.90
N ASP A 77 -3.10 0.13 8.52
CA ASP A 77 -3.52 -1.23 8.23
C ASP A 77 -5.00 -1.48 8.58
N LYS A 78 -5.54 -0.84 9.63
CA LYS A 78 -6.98 -0.89 9.92
C LYS A 78 -7.79 -0.11 8.89
N LEU A 79 -7.31 1.08 8.50
CA LEU A 79 -8.02 1.92 7.54
C LEU A 79 -8.02 1.30 6.14
N LEU A 80 -6.95 0.62 5.74
CA LEU A 80 -6.87 -0.14 4.48
C LEU A 80 -7.89 -1.29 4.46
N GLY A 81 -7.99 -2.04 5.55
CA GLY A 81 -9.01 -3.09 5.66
C GLY A 81 -10.43 -2.53 5.64
N PHE A 82 -10.67 -1.40 6.32
CA PHE A 82 -11.94 -0.69 6.24
C PHE A 82 -12.26 -0.24 4.80
N TRP A 83 -11.30 0.41 4.14
CA TRP A 83 -11.43 0.86 2.77
C TRP A 83 -11.74 -0.30 1.81
N ALA A 84 -11.07 -1.44 1.96
CA ALA A 84 -11.29 -2.62 1.13
C ALA A 84 -12.74 -3.10 1.24
N ARG A 85 -13.25 -3.27 2.46
CA ARG A 85 -14.64 -3.65 2.72
C ARG A 85 -15.63 -2.64 2.14
N SER A 86 -15.40 -1.34 2.33
CA SER A 86 -16.26 -0.27 1.79
C SER A 86 -16.26 -0.20 0.26
N ASN A 87 -15.23 -0.75 -0.40
CA ASN A 87 -15.04 -0.69 -1.84
C ASN A 87 -15.30 -2.01 -2.56
N SER A 88 -15.85 -3.02 -1.87
CA SER A 88 -16.07 -4.39 -2.38
C SER A 88 -14.79 -5.05 -2.88
N VAL A 89 -13.66 -4.77 -2.22
CA VAL A 89 -12.36 -5.40 -2.47
C VAL A 89 -12.13 -6.44 -1.38
N GLY A 90 -11.70 -7.65 -1.74
CA GLY A 90 -11.37 -8.66 -0.74
C GLY A 90 -10.21 -8.23 0.14
N GLU A 91 -10.18 -8.66 1.40
CA GLU A 91 -9.08 -8.34 2.31
C GLU A 91 -8.50 -9.60 2.97
N ARG A 92 -7.21 -9.55 3.30
CA ARG A 92 -6.58 -10.50 4.21
C ARG A 92 -5.62 -9.80 5.15
N ALA A 93 -5.85 -10.05 6.42
CA ALA A 93 -5.04 -9.60 7.54
C ALA A 93 -3.98 -10.65 7.92
N LEU A 94 -2.72 -10.24 8.05
CA LEU A 94 -1.63 -11.02 8.66
C LEU A 94 -1.16 -10.33 9.95
N PRO A 95 -1.90 -10.48 11.07
CA PRO A 95 -1.52 -9.88 12.34
C PRO A 95 -0.25 -10.52 12.91
N ILE A 96 0.51 -9.75 13.70
CA ILE A 96 1.57 -10.27 14.56
C ILE A 96 0.93 -10.68 15.88
N THR A 97 1.08 -11.94 16.28
CA THR A 97 0.55 -12.44 17.56
C THR A 97 1.45 -12.05 18.73
N LYS A 98 0.94 -12.18 19.97
CA LYS A 98 1.76 -12.02 21.17
C LYS A 98 2.93 -13.02 21.19
N ALA A 99 2.68 -14.26 20.79
CA ALA A 99 3.71 -15.29 20.70
C ALA A 99 4.81 -14.93 19.68
N ASP A 100 4.45 -14.30 18.55
CA ASP A 100 5.44 -13.82 17.57
C ASP A 100 6.33 -12.72 18.15
N TRP A 101 5.76 -11.79 18.93
CA TRP A 101 6.53 -10.76 19.62
C TRP A 101 7.46 -11.35 20.67
N GLU A 102 7.02 -12.34 21.44
CA GLU A 102 7.84 -13.02 22.44
C GLU A 102 8.98 -13.80 21.79
N ARG A 103 8.68 -14.52 20.71
CA ARG A 103 9.63 -15.38 19.99
C ARG A 103 10.64 -14.60 19.16
N PHE A 104 10.19 -13.60 18.39
CA PHE A 104 11.02 -12.90 17.40
C PHE A 104 11.38 -11.48 17.82
N ARG A 105 10.84 -10.97 18.93
CA ARG A 105 11.12 -9.63 19.45
C ARG A 105 10.98 -8.58 18.33
N LYS A 106 11.98 -7.70 18.17
CA LYS A 106 11.99 -6.64 17.15
C LYS A 106 11.92 -7.18 15.71
N ALA A 107 12.29 -8.43 15.47
CA ALA A 107 12.21 -9.04 14.14
C ALA A 107 10.78 -9.49 13.75
N ALA A 108 9.81 -9.51 14.68
CA ALA A 108 8.44 -9.92 14.38
C ALA A 108 7.79 -9.04 13.29
N GLY A 109 8.04 -7.73 13.34
CA GLY A 109 7.56 -6.77 12.33
C GLY A 109 8.09 -7.06 10.92
N PRO A 110 9.42 -7.01 10.71
CA PRO A 110 10.05 -7.34 9.43
C PRO A 110 9.69 -8.74 8.91
N ARG A 111 9.60 -9.75 9.78
CA ARG A 111 9.18 -11.10 9.39
C ARG A 111 7.75 -11.13 8.88
N ARG A 112 6.82 -10.41 9.52
CA ARG A 112 5.44 -10.26 9.03
C ARG A 112 5.40 -9.49 7.71
N ASN A 113 6.21 -8.45 7.55
CA ASN A 113 6.29 -7.73 6.27
C ASN A 113 6.69 -8.67 5.13
N GLN A 114 7.69 -9.53 5.36
CA GLN A 114 8.07 -10.57 4.40
C GLN A 114 6.91 -11.56 4.16
N ALA A 115 6.25 -12.02 5.22
CA ALA A 115 5.11 -12.93 5.10
C ALA A 115 3.96 -12.35 4.28
N ILE A 116 3.74 -11.02 4.29
CA ILE A 116 2.74 -10.36 3.42
C ILE A 116 3.16 -10.45 1.95
N LEU A 117 4.43 -10.21 1.62
CA LEU A 117 4.92 -10.28 0.23
C LEU A 117 4.91 -11.72 -0.32
N ASP A 118 5.09 -12.71 0.56
CA ASP A 118 5.09 -14.14 0.21
C ASP A 118 3.71 -14.79 0.32
N SER A 119 2.70 -14.03 0.72
CA SER A 119 1.36 -14.55 1.01
C SER A 119 0.61 -15.02 -0.24
N GLN A 120 -0.46 -15.81 -0.07
CA GLN A 120 -1.34 -16.30 -1.17
C GLN A 120 -2.80 -15.85 -1.05
N PRO A 121 -3.34 -15.02 -1.95
CA PRO A 121 -2.76 -14.65 -3.24
C PRO A 121 -1.59 -13.67 -3.10
N ARG A 122 -0.58 -13.83 -3.95
CA ARG A 122 0.64 -13.01 -3.97
C ARG A 122 0.32 -11.56 -4.37
N PRO A 123 0.83 -10.55 -3.65
CA PRO A 123 0.76 -9.17 -4.11
C PRO A 123 1.48 -8.97 -5.45
N HIS A 124 0.98 -8.05 -6.27
CA HIS A 124 1.62 -7.64 -7.53
C HIS A 124 2.21 -6.24 -7.43
N ALA A 125 1.71 -5.44 -6.50
CA ALA A 125 2.23 -4.12 -6.14
C ALA A 125 2.03 -3.86 -4.64
N VAL A 126 2.73 -2.85 -4.13
CA VAL A 126 2.62 -2.37 -2.74
C VAL A 126 2.15 -0.93 -2.73
N VAL A 127 1.18 -0.63 -1.88
CA VAL A 127 0.74 0.74 -1.60
C VAL A 127 1.15 1.09 -0.17
N ALA A 128 1.97 2.13 -0.04
CA ALA A 128 2.45 2.62 1.26
C ALA A 128 1.77 3.94 1.62
N MET A 129 1.05 3.92 2.74
CA MET A 129 0.54 5.11 3.42
C MET A 129 1.63 5.68 4.36
N PRO A 130 1.59 6.99 4.70
CA PRO A 130 2.57 7.62 5.58
C PRO A 130 2.84 6.80 6.84
N GLY A 131 4.11 6.65 7.20
CA GLY A 131 4.49 5.83 8.34
C GLY A 131 5.97 5.80 8.67
N GLY A 132 6.31 5.13 9.78
CA GLY A 132 7.67 5.07 10.30
C GLY A 132 8.47 3.87 9.81
N SER A 133 9.40 3.40 10.66
CA SER A 133 10.36 2.33 10.35
C SER A 133 9.73 1.04 9.79
N GLY A 134 8.55 0.63 10.29
CA GLY A 134 7.86 -0.55 9.79
C GLY A 134 7.35 -0.40 8.34
N THR A 135 6.96 0.81 7.95
CA THR A 135 6.56 1.14 6.57
C THR A 135 7.79 1.23 5.69
N ALA A 136 8.83 1.95 6.12
CA ALA A 136 10.09 2.07 5.39
C ALA A 136 10.73 0.71 5.11
N ASP A 137 10.69 -0.21 6.09
CA ASP A 137 11.12 -1.60 5.91
C ASP A 137 10.32 -2.33 4.82
N MET A 138 8.99 -2.16 4.78
CA MET A 138 8.14 -2.74 3.73
C MET A 138 8.47 -2.15 2.35
N VAL A 139 8.62 -0.84 2.25
CA VAL A 139 8.96 -0.17 0.99
C VAL A 139 10.31 -0.64 0.46
N CYS A 140 11.34 -0.63 1.32
CA CYS A 140 12.70 -1.04 0.97
C CYS A 140 12.75 -2.48 0.46
N ARG A 141 12.19 -3.44 1.20
CA ARG A 141 12.19 -4.85 0.78
C ARG A 141 11.39 -5.07 -0.51
N SER A 142 10.31 -4.31 -0.71
CA SER A 142 9.44 -4.46 -1.89
C SER A 142 10.17 -4.02 -3.14
N ARG A 143 10.84 -2.86 -3.08
CA ARG A 143 11.71 -2.37 -4.15
C ARG A 143 12.86 -3.34 -4.44
N GLN A 144 13.52 -3.89 -3.40
CA GLN A 144 14.59 -4.89 -3.56
C GLN A 144 14.12 -6.19 -4.24
N GLN A 145 12.87 -6.60 -4.00
CA GLN A 145 12.25 -7.77 -4.64
C GLN A 145 11.57 -7.42 -5.98
N GLY A 146 11.72 -6.17 -6.44
CA GLY A 146 11.19 -5.68 -7.70
C GLY A 146 9.68 -5.55 -7.74
N PHE A 147 8.98 -5.43 -6.61
CA PHE A 147 7.57 -5.06 -6.63
C PHE A 147 7.44 -3.57 -6.96
N PRO A 148 6.50 -3.18 -7.84
CA PRO A 148 6.08 -1.79 -7.96
C PRO A 148 5.58 -1.28 -6.60
N VAL A 149 6.06 -0.10 -6.20
CA VAL A 149 5.67 0.54 -4.93
C VAL A 149 5.09 1.92 -5.21
N ILE A 150 3.83 2.11 -4.82
CA ILE A 150 3.16 3.42 -4.82
C ILE A 150 3.26 3.97 -3.40
N ASP A 151 4.29 4.79 -3.16
CA ASP A 151 4.52 5.47 -1.87
C ASP A 151 3.80 6.83 -1.86
N THR A 152 2.68 6.89 -1.16
CA THR A 152 1.81 8.07 -1.16
C THR A 152 2.42 9.28 -0.46
N GLU A 153 3.32 9.07 0.50
CA GLU A 153 4.03 10.15 1.19
C GLU A 153 5.12 10.73 0.29
N GLU A 154 5.88 9.86 -0.38
CA GLU A 154 6.90 10.27 -1.36
C GLU A 154 6.28 11.08 -2.50
N ILE A 155 5.18 10.59 -3.08
CA ILE A 155 4.46 11.28 -4.17
C ILE A 155 3.88 12.62 -3.71
N TRP A 156 3.31 12.67 -2.50
CA TRP A 156 2.76 13.91 -1.95
C TRP A 156 3.84 14.97 -1.80
N ASN A 157 4.99 14.59 -1.22
CA ASN A 157 6.10 15.52 -1.00
C ASN A 157 6.64 16.08 -2.31
N GLY A 158 6.76 15.26 -3.36
CA GLY A 158 7.16 15.73 -4.69
C GLY A 158 6.17 16.68 -5.38
N CYS A 159 4.97 16.87 -4.83
CA CYS A 159 3.98 17.82 -5.34
C CYS A 159 3.98 19.17 -4.61
N LEU A 160 4.71 19.28 -3.50
CA LEU A 160 4.81 20.50 -2.68
C LEU A 160 5.80 21.52 -3.23
N ASP A 161 6.75 21.07 -4.06
CA ASP A 161 7.71 21.90 -4.79
C ASP A 161 7.06 22.67 -5.96
#